data_AF-A0A7K4GMW6-F1
#
_entry.id   AF-A0A7K4GMW6-F1
#
_cell.length_a   1.000
_cell.length_b   1.000
_cell.length_c   1.000
_cell.angle_alpha   90.00
_cell.angle_beta   90.00
_cell.angle_gamma   90.00
#
_symmetry.space_group_name_H-M   'P 1'
#
loop_
_entity.id
_entity.type
_entity.pdbx_description
1 polymer ?
#
loop_
_entity_poly.entity_id
_entity_poly.type
_entity_poly.pdbx_seq_one_letter_code
_entity_poly.pdbx_strand_id
1 'polypeptide(L)'
;MCPRNAIEVTSITHSEQIVSIKIDHEKCTKCEKCLDQDGKFCPKNLFYKDEVKRVEGKELGIRYKFKEISKCQGCLKCELSCPEGAIESIKYEAP
;
A
#
# COMPACT_ATOMS: atom_id res chain seq x y z
N MET A 1 -29.37 -15.65 33.68
CA MET A 1 -29.77 -14.65 32.67
C MET A 1 -28.91 -13.41 32.87
N CYS A 2 -27.89 -13.21 32.03
CA CYS A 2 -27.18 -11.93 31.94
C CYS A 2 -27.75 -11.20 30.72
N PRO A 3 -28.52 -10.10 30.87
CA PRO A 3 -28.98 -9.33 29.73
C PRO A 3 -27.99 -8.16 29.53
N ARG A 4 -27.16 -8.24 28.49
CA ARG A 4 -26.69 -7.11 27.67
C ARG A 4 -25.44 -7.52 26.89
N ASN A 5 -25.69 -7.92 25.65
CA ASN A 5 -24.80 -7.57 24.54
C ASN A 5 -24.53 -6.06 24.61
N ALA A 6 -23.30 -5.71 24.97
CA ALA A 6 -22.74 -4.39 24.69
C ALA A 6 -21.36 -4.64 24.07
N ILE A 7 -21.36 -5.24 22.88
CA ILE A 7 -20.24 -5.08 21.97
C ILE A 7 -20.62 -3.88 21.11
N GLU A 8 -20.23 -2.70 21.58
CA GLU A 8 -20.17 -1.53 20.72
C GLU A 8 -19.06 -1.82 19.72
N VAL A 9 -19.44 -2.35 18.56
CA VAL A 9 -18.63 -2.20 17.36
C VAL A 9 -18.66 -0.71 17.07
N THR A 10 -17.73 0.04 17.65
CA THR A 10 -17.38 1.35 17.11
C THR A 10 -16.87 1.06 15.71
N SER A 11 -17.80 1.11 14.74
CA SER A 11 -17.48 1.17 13.32
C SER A 11 -16.41 2.23 13.20
N ILE A 12 -15.18 1.81 12.94
CA ILE A 12 -14.08 2.71 12.64
C ILE A 12 -14.43 3.26 11.27
N THR A 13 -15.18 4.36 11.26
CA THR A 13 -15.46 5.17 10.09
C THR A 13 -14.15 5.86 9.70
N HIS A 14 -13.19 5.12 9.17
CA HIS A 14 -12.06 5.68 8.44
C HIS A 14 -12.35 5.51 6.95
N SER A 15 -13.44 6.14 6.51
CA SER A 15 -13.58 6.51 5.11
C SER A 15 -12.47 7.54 4.80
N GLU A 16 -11.73 7.29 3.72
CA GLU A 16 -11.15 8.34 2.85
C GLU A 16 -9.80 9.00 3.19
N GLN A 17 -8.76 8.28 3.62
CA GLN A 17 -7.43 8.91 3.72
C GLN A 17 -6.24 8.04 3.28
N ILE A 18 -6.27 7.47 2.09
CA ILE A 18 -5.02 7.24 1.35
C ILE A 18 -5.12 7.97 0.03
N VAL A 19 -4.20 8.89 -0.20
CA VAL A 19 -4.23 9.79 -1.34
C VAL A 19 -3.09 9.52 -2.34
N SER A 20 -2.17 8.59 -2.03
CA SER A 20 -1.39 7.80 -3.01
C SER A 20 -0.55 6.74 -2.29
N ILE A 21 0.14 5.87 -3.05
CA ILE A 21 1.23 5.03 -2.56
C ILE A 21 2.53 5.53 -3.20
N LYS A 22 3.55 5.79 -2.37
CA LYS A 22 4.91 6.11 -2.80
C LYS A 22 5.84 4.94 -2.49
N ILE A 23 6.79 4.70 -3.38
CA ILE A 23 7.84 3.69 -3.21
C ILE A 23 9.17 4.43 -3.19
N ASP A 24 9.90 4.30 -2.08
CA ASP A 24 11.29 4.71 -1.97
C ASP A 24 12.18 3.67 -2.68
N HIS A 25 12.64 4.01 -3.88
CA HIS A 25 13.46 3.10 -4.66
C HIS A 25 14.86 2.90 -4.10
N GLU A 26 15.36 3.80 -3.26
CA GLU A 26 16.68 3.64 -2.61
C GLU A 26 16.60 2.59 -1.50
N LYS A 27 15.48 2.50 -0.79
CA LYS A 27 15.22 1.44 0.21
C LYS A 27 14.72 0.13 -0.40
N CYS A 28 14.10 0.18 -1.59
CA CYS A 28 13.52 -1.00 -2.20
C CYS A 28 14.60 -1.97 -2.71
N THR A 29 14.74 -3.13 -2.06
CA THR A 29 15.66 -4.21 -2.47
C THR A 29 15.12 -5.11 -3.58
N LYS A 30 13.93 -4.81 -4.13
CA LYS A 30 13.22 -5.63 -5.13
C LYS A 30 13.05 -7.10 -4.70
N CYS A 31 12.73 -7.35 -3.43
CA CYS A 31 12.44 -8.70 -2.93
C CYS A 31 11.16 -9.35 -3.52
N GLU A 32 10.43 -8.63 -4.37
CA GLU A 32 9.26 -9.10 -5.14
C GLU A 32 8.03 -9.52 -4.31
N LYS A 33 8.09 -9.47 -2.98
CA LYS A 33 6.96 -9.78 -2.08
C LYS A 33 5.70 -8.98 -2.40
N CYS A 34 5.85 -7.75 -2.87
CA CYS A 34 4.72 -6.88 -3.24
C CYS A 34 4.06 -7.25 -4.58
N LEU A 35 4.69 -8.12 -5.37
CA LEU A 35 4.17 -8.66 -6.63
C LEU A 35 3.48 -10.01 -6.44
N ASP A 36 3.49 -10.54 -5.21
CA ASP A 36 2.92 -11.82 -4.88
C ASP A 36 1.43 -11.89 -5.29
N GLN A 37 1.05 -13.01 -5.92
CA GLN A 37 -0.28 -13.20 -6.49
C GLN A 37 -1.30 -13.74 -5.49
N ASP A 38 -0.89 -14.14 -4.28
CA ASP A 38 -1.83 -14.60 -3.24
C ASP A 38 -2.68 -13.45 -2.67
N GLY A 39 -2.44 -12.20 -3.11
CA GLY A 39 -3.19 -11.02 -2.66
C GLY A 39 -2.93 -10.65 -1.20
N LYS A 40 -1.97 -11.32 -0.54
CA LYS A 40 -1.57 -11.07 0.86
C LYS A 40 -1.01 -9.66 1.01
N PHE A 41 -0.21 -9.22 0.04
CA PHE A 41 0.43 -7.90 0.04
C PHE A 41 -0.53 -6.81 -0.46
N CYS A 42 -1.13 -7.03 -1.62
CA CYS A 42 -2.12 -6.15 -2.21
C CYS A 42 -3.23 -6.99 -2.85
N PRO A 43 -4.46 -7.01 -2.28
CA PRO A 43 -5.55 -7.83 -2.82
C PRO A 43 -6.02 -7.40 -4.22
N LYS A 44 -5.50 -6.28 -4.72
CA LYS A 44 -5.82 -5.68 -6.03
C LYS A 44 -4.65 -5.73 -7.01
N ASN A 45 -3.53 -6.36 -6.63
CA ASN A 45 -2.35 -6.55 -7.49
C ASN A 45 -1.91 -5.25 -8.20
N LEU A 46 -1.75 -4.19 -7.40
CA LEU A 46 -1.42 -2.83 -7.86
C LEU A 46 0.08 -2.57 -7.96
N PHE A 47 0.93 -3.57 -7.79
CA PHE A 47 2.38 -3.46 -7.96
C PHE A 47 2.81 -4.22 -9.23
N TYR A 48 3.85 -3.72 -9.90
CA TYR A 48 4.39 -4.32 -11.11
C TYR A 48 5.88 -4.00 -11.28
N LYS A 49 6.59 -4.77 -12.10
CA LYS A 49 7.99 -4.48 -12.48
C LYS A 49 8.02 -3.52 -13.65
N ASP A 50 8.83 -2.48 -13.57
CA ASP A 50 9.05 -1.50 -14.65
C ASP A 50 10.34 -0.71 -14.38
N GLU A 51 10.79 0.09 -15.34
CA GLU A 51 11.95 0.94 -15.19
C GLU A 51 11.70 2.02 -14.11
N VAL A 52 12.63 2.13 -13.16
CA VAL A 52 12.68 3.15 -12.13
C VAL A 52 13.98 3.94 -12.24
N LYS A 53 13.94 5.21 -11.83
CA LYS A 53 15.12 6.07 -11.75
C LYS A 53 15.71 5.98 -10.34
N ARG A 54 16.98 5.60 -10.25
CA ARG A 54 17.82 5.67 -9.05
C ARG A 54 18.93 6.70 -9.23
N VAL A 55 19.73 6.92 -8.18
CA VAL A 55 20.89 7.81 -8.22
C VAL A 55 21.88 7.40 -9.31
N GLU A 56 22.11 6.10 -9.49
CA GLU A 56 23.10 5.54 -10.44
C GLU A 56 22.58 5.38 -11.88
N GLY A 57 21.30 5.68 -12.13
CA GLY A 57 20.72 5.59 -13.46
C GLY A 57 19.32 4.97 -13.48
N LYS A 58 18.99 4.33 -14.60
CA LYS A 58 17.72 3.63 -14.80
C LYS A 58 17.94 2.14 -14.58
N GLU A 59 17.04 1.51 -13.84
CA GLU A 59 17.08 0.07 -13.60
C GLU A 59 15.67 -0.50 -13.47
N LEU A 60 15.54 -1.82 -13.61
CA LEU A 60 14.28 -2.48 -13.34
C LEU A 60 13.96 -2.40 -11.84
N GLY A 61 12.78 -1.93 -11.47
CA GLY A 61 12.31 -1.82 -10.09
C GLY A 61 10.83 -2.15 -9.94
N ILE A 62 10.29 -1.94 -8.74
CA ILE A 62 8.86 -2.10 -8.46
C ILE A 62 8.19 -0.74 -8.63
N ARG A 63 7.07 -0.67 -9.36
CA ARG A 63 6.20 0.51 -9.43
C ARG A 63 4.81 0.19 -8.91
N TYR A 64 4.13 1.25 -8.49
CA TYR A 64 2.72 1.23 -8.11
C TYR A 64 1.86 1.71 -9.28
N LYS A 65 0.75 1.00 -9.56
CA LYS A 65 -0.19 1.32 -10.64
C LYS A 65 -1.06 2.52 -10.26
N PHE A 66 -0.47 3.71 -10.26
CA PHE A 66 -1.16 4.95 -9.89
C PHE A 66 -2.41 5.20 -10.74
N LYS A 67 -2.41 4.83 -12.03
CA LYS A 67 -3.59 4.92 -12.91
C LYS A 67 -4.76 4.06 -12.45
N GLU A 68 -4.52 3.07 -11.59
CA GLU A 68 -5.52 2.16 -11.02
C GLU A 68 -5.74 2.42 -9.52
N ILE A 69 -5.35 3.60 -9.02
CA ILE A 69 -5.52 3.99 -7.60
C ILE A 69 -6.97 3.87 -7.13
N SER A 70 -7.96 4.05 -8.01
CA SER A 70 -9.38 3.85 -7.71
C SER A 70 -9.73 2.43 -7.27
N LYS A 71 -8.88 1.43 -7.58
CA LYS A 71 -9.02 0.05 -7.10
C LYS A 71 -8.45 -0.13 -5.70
N CYS A 72 -7.58 0.76 -5.22
CA CYS A 72 -6.96 0.68 -3.90
C CYS A 72 -8.01 0.91 -2.81
N GLN A 73 -8.10 -0.03 -1.88
CA GLN A 73 -9.10 0.00 -0.81
C GLN A 73 -8.62 0.72 0.46
N GLY A 74 -7.46 1.37 0.44
CA GLY A 74 -6.98 2.08 1.62
C GLY A 74 -6.51 1.18 2.77
N CYS A 75 -6.26 -0.11 2.54
CA CYS A 75 -6.08 -1.08 3.63
C CYS A 75 -4.72 -1.06 4.36
N LEU A 76 -3.77 -0.22 3.92
CA LEU A 76 -2.42 -0.05 4.47
C LEU A 76 -1.53 -1.32 4.57
N LYS A 77 -2.01 -2.48 4.15
CA LYS A 77 -1.26 -3.75 4.20
C LYS A 77 0.10 -3.67 3.52
N CYS A 78 0.19 -2.96 2.40
CA CYS A 78 1.41 -2.84 1.61
C CYS A 78 2.53 -2.07 2.33
N GLU A 79 2.18 -1.04 3.10
CA GLU A 79 3.11 -0.31 3.97
C GLU A 79 3.60 -1.23 5.10
N LEU A 80 2.68 -1.89 5.80
CA LEU A 80 2.99 -2.78 6.92
C LEU A 80 3.76 -4.05 6.53
N SER A 81 3.57 -4.55 5.30
CA SER A 81 4.17 -5.80 4.84
C SER A 81 5.53 -5.61 4.16
N CYS A 82 5.93 -4.37 3.86
CA CYS A 82 7.21 -4.11 3.20
C CYS A 82 8.34 -4.29 4.22
N PRO A 83 9.23 -5.31 4.06
CA PRO A 83 10.28 -5.58 5.04
C PRO A 83 11.30 -4.42 5.14
N GLU A 84 11.50 -3.68 4.05
CA GLU A 84 12.45 -2.57 3.98
C GLU A 84 11.81 -1.23 4.38
N GLY A 85 10.52 -1.19 4.70
CA GLY A 85 9.80 0.07 4.93
C GLY A 85 9.86 1.01 3.72
N ALA A 86 10.00 0.46 2.51
CA ALA A 86 10.16 1.23 1.28
C ALA A 86 8.83 1.72 0.68
N ILE A 87 7.69 1.31 1.23
CA ILE A 87 6.35 1.66 0.73
C ILE A 87 5.67 2.55 1.77
N GLU A 88 5.28 3.75 1.36
CA GLU A 88 4.65 4.74 2.22
C GLU A 88 3.30 5.16 1.63
N SER A 89 2.28 5.20 2.47
CA SER A 89 0.98 5.80 2.15
C SER A 89 1.07 7.32 2.29
N ILE A 90 0.71 8.04 1.23
CA ILE A 90 0.66 9.50 1.25
C ILE A 90 -0.78 9.93 1.48
N LYS A 91 -0.97 10.80 2.47
CA LYS A 91 -2.21 11.56 2.63
C LYS A 91 -2.00 12.95 2.05
N TYR A 92 -2.94 13.42 1.25
CA TYR A 92 -3.06 14.83 0.92
C TYR A 92 -4.22 15.38 1.76
N GLU A 93 -3.92 16.36 2.59
CA GLU A 93 -4.94 17.25 3.11
C GLU A 93 -5.37 18.17 1.96
N ALA A 94 -6.67 18.24 1.70
CA ALA A 94 -7.19 19.23 0.77
C ALA A 94 -6.95 20.63 1.38
N PRO A 95 -6.51 21.61 0.56
CA PRO A 95 -6.25 22.98 1.02
C PRO A 95 -7.50 23.68 1.56
#